data_AF-A0A945LM55-F1
#
_entry.id   AF-A0A945LM55-F1
#
_cell.length_a   1.000
_cell.length_b   1.000
_cell.length_c   1.000
_cell.angle_alpha   90.00
_cell.angle_beta   90.00
_cell.angle_gamma   90.00
#
_symmetry.space_group_name_H-M   'P 1'
#
loop_
_entity.id
_entity.type
_entity.pdbx_description
1 polymer ?
#
loop_
_entity_poly.entity_id
_entity_poly.type
_entity_poly.pdbx_seq_one_letter_code
_entity_poly.pdbx_strand_id
1 'polypeptide(L)'
;MREDLTKINNTTYSLDKIFPDAQDFLPLLGTDYVEYYVGNAKQAAHFYKTALGFQSLAYAGLETGVTDRTSYVVVQDKIRIVF
;
A
#
# COMPACT_ATOMS: atom_id res chain seq x y z
N MET A 1 33.78 7.16 0.61
CA MET A 1 33.42 6.62 1.92
C MET A 1 31.92 6.31 1.86
N ARG A 2 31.53 5.04 1.74
CA ARG A 2 30.10 4.65 1.69
C ARG A 2 29.64 4.51 3.13
N GLU A 3 28.60 5.21 3.52
CA GLU A 3 28.02 5.07 4.86
C GLU A 3 27.47 3.65 5.03
N ASP A 4 27.82 3.04 6.15
CA ASP A 4 27.40 1.69 6.51
C ASP A 4 25.93 1.70 6.94
N LEU A 5 25.06 1.38 5.97
CA LEU A 5 23.61 1.34 6.12
C LEU A 5 23.12 0.24 7.08
N THR A 6 24.01 -0.60 7.64
CA THR A 6 23.63 -1.61 8.63
C THR A 6 23.40 -1.05 10.04
N LYS A 7 23.77 0.22 10.27
CA LYS A 7 23.62 0.91 11.56
C LYS A 7 22.42 1.84 11.64
N ILE A 8 21.54 1.82 10.65
CA ILE A 8 20.34 2.64 10.67
C ILE A 8 19.36 1.96 11.62
N ASN A 9 19.15 2.58 12.78
CA ASN A 9 18.08 2.16 13.68
C ASN A 9 16.76 2.47 13.00
N ASN A 10 16.06 1.44 12.53
CA ASN A 10 14.68 1.57 12.09
C ASN A 10 13.91 2.12 13.29
N THR A 11 13.45 3.37 13.20
CA THR A 11 12.76 4.06 14.28
C THR A 11 11.61 3.18 14.74
N THR A 12 11.68 2.68 15.97
CA THR A 12 10.54 2.04 16.61
C THR A 12 9.48 3.12 16.78
N TYR A 13 8.47 3.16 15.91
CA TYR A 13 7.29 4.02 16.05
C TYR A 13 6.38 3.51 17.18
N SER A 14 6.96 3.22 18.34
CA SER A 14 6.19 2.95 19.55
C SER A 14 5.83 4.30 20.14
N LEU A 15 4.60 4.73 19.90
CA LEU A 15 4.00 5.80 20.69
C LEU A 15 4.12 5.40 22.15
N ASP A 16 4.62 6.30 23.00
CA ASP A 16 4.68 6.04 24.44
C ASP A 16 3.26 5.75 24.94
N LYS A 17 3.07 4.55 25.49
CA LYS A 17 1.81 4.21 26.14
C LYS A 17 1.65 5.12 27.36
N ILE A 18 0.72 6.07 27.27
CA ILE A 18 0.35 6.98 28.38
C ILE A 18 -0.13 6.16 29.60
N PHE A 19 -0.71 4.97 29.35
CA PHE A 19 -1.17 4.02 30.36
C PHE A 19 -0.52 2.65 30.15
N PRO A 20 0.40 2.19 31.03
CA PRO A 20 1.15 0.94 30.86
C PRO A 20 0.25 -0.31 30.83
N ASP A 21 -0.81 -0.30 31.65
CA ASP A 21 -1.75 -1.42 31.81
C ASP A 21 -2.89 -1.38 30.78
N ALA A 22 -2.94 -0.37 29.91
CA ALA A 22 -3.96 -0.31 28.87
C ALA A 22 -3.71 -1.38 27.82
N GLN A 23 -4.70 -2.27 27.68
CA GLN A 23 -4.77 -3.22 26.59
C GLN A 23 -4.84 -2.47 25.27
N ASP A 24 -4.01 -2.88 24.30
CA ASP A 24 -4.06 -2.31 22.95
C ASP A 24 -5.34 -2.78 22.27
N PHE A 25 -6.33 -1.88 22.17
CA PHE A 25 -7.62 -2.20 21.56
C PHE A 25 -7.55 -2.22 20.02
N LEU A 26 -6.52 -1.60 19.44
CA LEU A 26 -6.36 -1.43 18.00
C LEU A 26 -4.91 -1.69 17.59
N PRO A 27 -4.45 -2.95 17.62
CA PRO A 27 -3.08 -3.28 17.26
C PRO A 27 -2.82 -2.94 15.79
N LEU A 28 -1.87 -2.06 15.55
CA LEU A 28 -1.45 -1.67 14.20
C LEU A 28 -0.51 -2.72 13.63
N LEU A 29 -1.00 -3.51 12.66
CA LEU A 29 -0.23 -4.59 12.02
C LEU A 29 0.60 -4.10 10.82
N GLY A 30 0.36 -2.87 10.36
CA GLY A 30 1.00 -2.28 9.19
C GLY A 30 -0.02 -1.71 8.20
N THR A 31 0.45 -1.40 6.99
CA THR A 31 -0.36 -0.86 5.91
C THR A 31 -0.83 -1.99 5.00
N ASP A 32 -2.13 -2.06 4.71
CA ASP A 32 -2.67 -3.09 3.83
C ASP A 32 -2.53 -2.74 2.34
N TYR A 33 -2.97 -1.52 1.97
CA TYR A 33 -2.83 -0.93 0.64
C TYR A 33 -2.96 0.60 0.69
N VAL A 34 -2.66 1.26 -0.42
CA VAL A 34 -2.98 2.67 -0.68
C VAL A 34 -3.87 2.76 -1.92
N GLU A 35 -4.97 3.50 -1.84
CA GLU A 35 -5.89 3.73 -2.96
C GLU A 35 -5.81 5.17 -3.45
N TYR A 36 -5.59 5.31 -4.76
CA TYR A 36 -5.49 6.58 -5.44
C TYR A 36 -6.75 6.81 -6.27
N TYR A 37 -7.49 7.87 -5.96
CA TYR A 37 -8.61 8.30 -6.80
C TYR A 37 -8.09 9.08 -8.01
N VAL A 38 -8.21 8.47 -9.19
CA VAL A 38 -7.68 9.00 -10.44
C VAL A 38 -8.76 9.09 -11.52
N GLY A 39 -8.51 9.91 -12.55
CA GLY A 39 -9.43 10.01 -13.70
C GLY A 39 -9.47 8.76 -14.57
N ASN A 40 -8.38 7.99 -14.65
CA ASN A 40 -8.30 6.76 -15.43
C ASN A 40 -7.42 5.70 -14.74
N ALA A 41 -8.07 4.76 -14.04
CA ALA A 41 -7.42 3.69 -13.30
C ALA A 41 -6.55 2.76 -14.19
N LYS A 42 -7.00 2.49 -15.42
CA LYS A 42 -6.28 1.62 -16.36
C LYS A 42 -4.95 2.21 -16.78
N GLN A 43 -4.92 3.52 -17.06
CA GLN A 43 -3.70 4.22 -17.44
C GLN A 43 -2.72 4.32 -16.26
N ALA A 44 -3.23 4.60 -15.05
CA ALA A 44 -2.40 4.63 -13.84
C ALA A 44 -1.78 3.26 -13.54
N ALA A 45 -2.57 2.19 -13.53
CA ALA A 45 -2.07 0.83 -13.33
C ALA A 45 -1.05 0.43 -14.41
N HIS A 46 -1.30 0.79 -15.67
CA HIS A 46 -0.34 0.54 -16.76
C HIS A 46 0.99 1.26 -16.54
N PHE A 47 0.97 2.51 -16.07
CA PHE A 47 2.20 3.25 -15.75
C PHE A 47 3.01 2.54 -14.65
N TYR A 48 2.38 2.16 -13.54
CA TYR A 48 3.09 1.49 -12.44
C TYR A 48 3.63 0.11 -12.84
N LYS A 49 2.92 -0.62 -13.70
CA LYS A 49 3.41 -1.90 -14.23
C LYS A 49 4.63 -1.72 -15.13
N THR A 50 4.53 -0.81 -16.09
CA THR A 50 5.54 -0.67 -17.16
C THR A 50 6.76 0.14 -16.71
N ALA A 51 6.56 1.21 -15.95
CA ALA A 51 7.64 2.09 -15.51
C ALA A 51 8.32 1.63 -14.21
N LEU A 52 7.57 1.00 -13.29
CA LEU A 52 8.06 0.64 -11.95
C LEU A 52 8.11 -0.87 -11.70
N GLY A 53 7.63 -1.70 -12.63
CA GLY A 53 7.74 -3.16 -12.56
C GLY A 53 6.70 -3.84 -11.67
N PHE A 54 5.66 -3.13 -11.23
CA PHE A 54 4.55 -3.73 -10.47
C PHE A 54 3.82 -4.79 -11.31
N GLN A 55 3.22 -5.77 -10.63
CA GLN A 55 2.45 -6.84 -11.26
C GLN A 55 0.96 -6.65 -11.03
N SER A 56 0.13 -7.05 -11.99
CA SER A 56 -1.33 -7.05 -11.82
C SER A 56 -1.74 -8.08 -10.78
N LEU A 57 -2.59 -7.69 -9.84
CA LEU A 57 -3.11 -8.57 -8.79
C LEU A 57 -4.61 -8.80 -8.91
N ALA A 58 -5.40 -7.74 -9.06
CA ALA A 58 -6.85 -7.83 -9.11
C ALA A 58 -7.46 -6.68 -9.93
N TYR A 59 -8.72 -6.85 -10.32
CA TYR A 59 -9.50 -5.89 -11.09
C TYR A 59 -10.94 -5.87 -10.60
N ALA A 60 -11.54 -4.68 -10.56
CA ALA A 60 -12.96 -4.46 -10.38
C ALA A 60 -13.46 -3.42 -11.38
N GLY A 61 -14.55 -3.71 -12.08
CA GLY A 61 -15.20 -2.81 -13.01
C GLY A 61 -16.52 -3.40 -13.51
N LEU A 62 -17.02 -2.88 -14.63
CA LEU A 62 -18.32 -3.28 -15.19
C LEU A 62 -18.42 -4.80 -15.41
N GLU A 63 -17.31 -5.42 -15.83
CA GLU A 63 -17.19 -6.86 -16.06
C GLU A 63 -17.33 -7.70 -14.78
N THR A 64 -17.13 -7.07 -13.62
CA THR A 64 -17.27 -7.69 -12.29
C THR A 64 -18.54 -7.24 -11.55
N GLY A 65 -19.42 -6.50 -12.22
CA GLY A 65 -20.66 -5.97 -11.62
C GLY A 65 -20.51 -4.64 -10.88
N VAL A 66 -19.34 -4.02 -10.92
CA VAL A 66 -19.08 -2.70 -10.33
C VAL A 66 -19.37 -1.63 -11.38
N THR A 67 -20.43 -0.85 -11.17
CA THR A 67 -20.92 0.12 -12.17
C THR A 67 -20.51 1.56 -11.90
N ASP A 68 -20.11 1.87 -10.67
CA ASP A 68 -19.79 3.22 -10.20
C ASP A 68 -18.33 3.60 -10.40
N ARG A 69 -17.43 2.61 -10.51
CA ARG A 69 -15.98 2.84 -10.62
C ARG A 69 -15.29 1.73 -11.40
N THR A 70 -14.01 1.94 -11.66
CA THR A 70 -13.10 0.92 -12.14
C THR A 70 -11.84 0.97 -11.29
N SER A 71 -11.45 -0.17 -10.72
CA SER A 71 -10.31 -0.29 -9.83
C SER A 71 -9.33 -1.36 -10.33
N TYR A 72 -8.05 -1.04 -10.32
CA TYR A 72 -6.95 -1.94 -10.66
C TYR A 72 -6.00 -2.06 -9.47
N VAL A 73 -5.76 -3.28 -9.02
CA VAL A 73 -4.78 -3.55 -7.97
C VAL A 73 -3.47 -4.01 -8.60
N VAL A 74 -2.39 -3.32 -8.24
CA VAL A 74 -1.04 -3.70 -8.60
C VAL A 74 -0.21 -3.99 -7.34
N VAL A 75 0.71 -4.94 -7.43
CA VAL A 75 1.52 -5.40 -6.31
C VAL A 75 3.00 -5.50 -6.66
N GLN A 76 3.85 -5.14 -5.72
CA GLN A 76 5.28 -5.41 -5.73
C GLN A 76 5.74 -5.71 -4.31
N ASP A 77 6.18 -6.94 -4.06
CA ASP A 77 6.49 -7.44 -2.71
C ASP A 77 5.32 -7.17 -1.73
N LYS A 78 5.53 -6.42 -0.66
CA LYS A 78 4.50 -6.07 0.33
C LYS A 78 3.67 -4.84 -0.04
N ILE A 79 4.01 -4.14 -1.11
CA ILE A 79 3.33 -2.89 -1.50
C ILE A 79 2.14 -3.22 -2.38
N ARG A 80 0.95 -2.79 -1.95
CA ARG A 80 -0.29 -2.88 -2.73
C ARG A 80 -0.80 -1.49 -3.03
N ILE A 81 -1.06 -1.25 -4.30
CA ILE A 81 -1.63 0.01 -4.77
C ILE A 81 -2.90 -0.29 -5.56
N VAL A 82 -3.94 0.47 -5.26
CA VAL A 82 -5.22 0.45 -5.97
C VAL A 82 -5.36 1.80 -6.71
N PHE A 83 -5.72 1.73 -7.98
CA PHE A 83 -6.07 2.88 -8.82
C PHE A 83 -7.49 2.75 -9.32
#